data_AF-A0A382UNK0-F1
#
_entry.id   AF-A0A382UNK0-F1
#
_cell.length_a   1.000
_cell.length_b   1.000
_cell.length_c   1.000
_cell.angle_alpha   90.00
_cell.angle_beta   90.00
_cell.angle_gamma   90.00
#
_symmetry.space_group_name_H-M   'P 1'
#
loop_
_entity.id
_entity.type
_entity.pdbx_description
1 polymer ?
#
loop_
_entity_poly.entity_id
_entity_poly.type
_entity_poly.pdbx_seq_one_letter_code
_entity_poly.pdbx_strand_id
1 'polypeptide(L)'
;MKIYNIIFSVLILSTPLYPITGYIRLTDTSFCMDSCSIYYLENENGEFLSNVTQLDSIEVLNDYINRFVDIEGDTVQCVECEAINVTSIEISDDCQIPVNCFVDPCFMSECTSNPDAECEANYCGGCWADYYLNDDLINCGLSMDCVDLTGIDFGSCDMALGTGWINDNCEYISGCDWVADSVDYTAAFFNSMDDCIE
;
A
#
# COMPACT_ATOMS: atom_id res chain seq x y z
N MET A 1 -50.55 -9.78 46.73
CA MET A 1 -49.13 -9.61 46.37
C MET A 1 -49.01 -9.87 44.86
N LYS A 2 -48.95 -8.82 44.04
CA LYS A 2 -48.87 -8.95 42.56
C LYS A 2 -47.41 -8.72 42.17
N ILE A 3 -46.79 -9.76 41.62
CA ILE A 3 -45.42 -9.73 41.11
C ILE A 3 -45.50 -9.16 39.69
N TYR A 4 -44.95 -7.96 39.49
CA TYR A 4 -44.81 -7.37 38.15
C TYR A 4 -43.51 -7.91 37.54
N ASN A 5 -43.63 -8.73 36.50
CA ASN A 5 -42.50 -9.11 35.65
C ASN A 5 -42.12 -7.90 34.80
N ILE A 6 -41.04 -7.23 35.18
CA ILE A 6 -40.40 -6.19 34.38
C ILE A 6 -39.59 -6.92 33.30
N ILE A 7 -40.13 -6.98 32.08
CA ILE A 7 -39.40 -7.44 30.91
C ILE A 7 -38.44 -6.31 30.53
N PHE A 8 -37.16 -6.48 30.84
CA PHE A 8 -36.09 -5.60 30.40
C PHE A 8 -35.84 -5.88 28.91
N SER A 9 -36.49 -5.13 28.02
CA SER A 9 -36.12 -5.12 26.60
C SER A 9 -34.73 -4.51 26.49
N VAL A 10 -33.72 -5.36 26.35
CA VAL A 10 -32.38 -4.94 25.89
C VAL A 10 -32.57 -4.53 24.43
N LEU A 11 -32.71 -3.23 24.18
CA LEU A 11 -32.52 -2.65 22.86
C LEU A 11 -31.05 -2.87 22.51
N ILE A 12 -30.77 -3.91 21.73
CA ILE A 12 -29.50 -4.06 21.03
C ILE A 12 -29.50 -2.95 19.98
N LEU A 13 -28.94 -1.79 20.32
CA LEU A 13 -28.56 -0.80 19.31
C LEU A 13 -27.43 -1.44 18.51
N SER A 14 -27.76 -2.06 17.37
CA SER A 14 -26.77 -2.36 16.34
C SER A 14 -26.29 -1.02 15.79
N THR A 15 -25.19 -0.50 16.33
CA THR A 15 -24.48 0.58 15.66
C THR A 15 -24.04 0.04 14.30
N PRO A 16 -24.44 0.64 13.18
CA PRO A 16 -23.84 0.29 11.90
C PRO A 16 -22.33 0.49 12.06
N LEU A 17 -21.56 -0.57 11.80
CA LEU A 17 -20.13 -0.46 11.64
C LEU A 17 -19.95 0.32 10.34
N TYR A 18 -19.61 1.60 10.43
CA TYR A 18 -19.20 2.37 9.26
C TYR A 18 -17.71 2.15 9.08
N PRO A 19 -17.22 1.97 7.84
CA PRO A 19 -15.79 1.95 7.58
C PRO A 19 -15.18 3.27 8.06
N ILE A 20 -13.94 3.19 8.51
CA ILE A 20 -13.16 4.38 8.87
C ILE A 20 -12.38 4.78 7.62
N THR A 21 -12.52 6.04 7.21
CA THR A 21 -11.89 6.54 5.98
C THR A 21 -10.69 7.42 6.32
N GLY A 22 -9.60 7.29 5.56
CA GLY A 22 -8.43 8.16 5.69
C GLY A 22 -7.25 7.73 4.81
N TYR A 23 -6.12 8.42 4.96
CA TYR A 23 -4.86 8.06 4.32
C TYR A 23 -4.05 7.08 5.16
N ILE A 24 -3.60 5.98 4.57
CA ILE A 24 -2.58 5.14 5.21
C ILE A 24 -1.22 5.83 5.10
N ARG A 25 -0.51 5.89 6.22
CA ARG A 25 0.82 6.50 6.33
C ARG A 25 1.76 5.55 7.05
N LEU A 26 3.05 5.62 6.70
CA LEU A 26 4.13 4.98 7.44
C LEU A 26 4.50 5.84 8.64
N THR A 27 4.69 5.20 9.79
CA THR A 27 5.15 5.87 11.01
C THR A 27 6.67 5.99 11.03
N ASP A 28 7.20 7.21 11.11
CA ASP A 28 8.65 7.44 11.22
C ASP A 28 9.22 6.97 12.57
N THR A 29 8.56 7.37 13.68
CA THR A 29 8.94 6.98 15.04
C THR A 29 7.70 6.82 15.89
N SER A 30 7.50 5.63 16.46
CA SER A 30 6.39 5.34 17.35
C SER A 30 6.90 5.03 18.76
N PHE A 31 6.16 5.49 19.77
CA PHE A 31 6.35 4.98 21.13
C PHE A 31 5.77 3.56 21.29
N CYS A 32 4.87 3.17 20.39
CA CYS A 32 4.33 1.83 20.32
C CYS A 32 5.36 0.97 19.56
N MET A 33 6.22 0.27 20.29
CA MET A 33 7.34 -0.49 19.71
C MET A 33 6.92 -1.89 19.21
N ASP A 34 5.84 -1.96 18.44
CA ASP A 34 5.33 -3.20 17.84
C ASP A 34 4.82 -2.96 16.42
N SER A 35 4.46 -4.06 15.75
CA SER A 35 3.93 -4.04 14.39
C SER A 35 2.61 -3.26 14.28
N CYS A 36 1.94 -2.98 15.41
CA CYS A 36 0.66 -2.30 15.41
C CYS A 36 0.73 -0.84 14.98
N SER A 37 1.90 -0.22 15.03
CA SER A 37 2.07 1.21 14.72
C SER A 37 3.07 1.48 13.60
N ILE A 38 3.37 0.47 12.78
CA ILE A 38 4.13 0.68 11.54
C ILE A 38 3.31 1.56 10.59
N TYR A 39 1.99 1.36 10.57
CA TYR A 39 1.05 2.14 9.80
C TYR A 39 0.07 2.89 10.69
N TYR A 40 -0.35 4.06 10.23
CA TYR A 40 -1.45 4.79 10.84
C TYR A 40 -2.37 5.37 9.77
N LEU A 41 -3.60 5.66 10.19
CA LEU A 41 -4.60 6.35 9.42
C LEU A 41 -4.58 7.83 9.77
N GLU A 42 -4.57 8.68 8.77
CA GLU A 42 -4.55 10.13 8.85
C GLU A 42 -5.76 10.71 8.10
N ASN A 43 -6.41 11.73 8.64
CA ASN A 43 -7.48 12.40 7.91
C ASN A 43 -6.93 13.36 6.83
N GLU A 44 -7.82 13.93 6.02
CA GLU A 44 -7.42 14.84 4.94
C GLU A 44 -6.74 16.14 5.41
N ASN A 45 -6.84 16.48 6.69
CA ASN A 45 -6.18 17.65 7.28
C ASN A 45 -4.80 17.32 7.87
N GLY A 46 -4.33 16.07 7.76
CA GLY A 46 -3.07 15.63 8.35
C GLY A 46 -3.17 15.27 9.84
N GLU A 47 -4.38 15.07 10.37
CA GLU A 47 -4.57 14.69 11.76
C GLU A 47 -4.61 13.16 11.90
N PHE A 48 -3.86 12.64 12.87
CA PHE A 48 -3.87 11.24 13.24
C PHE A 48 -5.27 10.78 13.66
N LEU A 49 -5.72 9.65 13.10
CA LEU A 49 -7.00 9.00 13.44
C LEU A 49 -6.78 7.76 14.32
N SER A 50 -5.99 6.80 13.84
CA SER A 50 -5.74 5.53 14.55
C SER A 50 -4.50 4.85 13.98
N ASN A 51 -3.83 4.01 14.79
CA ASN A 51 -2.89 3.05 14.23
C ASN A 51 -3.65 1.94 13.48
N VAL A 52 -2.98 1.31 12.53
CA VAL A 52 -3.52 0.23 11.69
C VAL A 52 -2.52 -0.89 11.56
N THR A 53 -3.02 -2.11 11.58
CA THR A 53 -2.22 -3.33 11.45
C THR A 53 -3.01 -4.39 10.72
N GLN A 54 -2.31 -5.39 10.21
CA GLN A 54 -2.91 -6.64 9.80
C GLN A 54 -2.08 -7.76 10.42
N LEU A 55 -2.64 -8.46 11.40
CA LEU A 55 -1.87 -9.42 12.23
C LEU A 55 -1.36 -10.62 11.43
N ASP A 56 -2.06 -10.99 10.35
CA ASP A 56 -1.74 -12.17 9.56
C ASP A 56 -0.82 -11.85 8.35
N SER A 57 -1.00 -10.67 7.71
CA SER A 57 -0.22 -10.27 6.53
C SER A 57 -0.03 -8.75 6.47
N ILE A 58 0.84 -8.21 7.32
CA ILE A 58 1.07 -6.76 7.41
C ILE A 58 1.57 -6.12 6.10
N GLU A 59 2.23 -6.91 5.25
CA GLU A 59 2.77 -6.49 3.96
C GLU A 59 1.69 -6.01 2.99
N VAL A 60 0.44 -6.48 3.14
CA VAL A 60 -0.71 -6.02 2.35
C VAL A 60 -0.92 -4.51 2.48
N LEU A 61 -0.54 -3.91 3.63
CA LEU A 61 -0.69 -2.48 3.85
C LEU A 61 0.32 -1.63 3.04
N ASN A 62 1.39 -2.24 2.51
CA ASN A 62 2.37 -1.54 1.66
C ASN A 62 1.71 -0.98 0.40
N ASP A 63 0.78 -1.75 -0.19
CA ASP A 63 0.08 -1.38 -1.43
C ASP A 63 -0.83 -0.15 -1.25
N TYR A 64 -1.16 0.19 0.00
CA TYR A 64 -2.06 1.28 0.35
C TYR A 64 -1.34 2.50 0.93
N ILE A 65 0.00 2.51 1.02
CA ILE A 65 0.73 3.67 1.54
C ILE A 65 0.43 4.93 0.71
N ASN A 66 0.10 6.01 1.41
CA ASN A 66 -0.34 7.30 0.88
C ASN A 66 -1.67 7.27 0.10
N ARG A 67 -2.39 6.15 0.11
CA ARG A 67 -3.69 6.00 -0.54
C ARG A 67 -4.81 6.38 0.43
N PHE A 68 -5.86 6.97 -0.11
CA PHE A 68 -7.11 7.20 0.62
C PHE A 68 -7.95 5.93 0.56
N VAL A 69 -8.34 5.43 1.73
CA VAL A 69 -8.95 4.10 1.85
C VAL A 69 -10.12 4.11 2.81
N ASP A 70 -11.03 3.18 2.58
CA ASP A 70 -12.04 2.75 3.53
C ASP A 70 -11.56 1.46 4.21
N ILE A 71 -11.44 1.49 5.55
CA ILE A 71 -11.01 0.32 6.33
C ILE A 71 -12.12 -0.19 7.24
N GLU A 72 -12.23 -1.51 7.31
CA GLU A 72 -13.01 -2.23 8.31
C GLU A 72 -12.10 -3.13 9.14
N GLY A 73 -12.41 -3.28 10.43
CA GLY A 73 -11.63 -4.12 11.32
C GLY A 73 -12.01 -3.93 12.78
N ASP A 74 -11.48 -4.81 13.61
CA ASP A 74 -11.66 -4.75 15.06
C ASP A 74 -10.46 -4.06 15.71
N THR A 75 -10.72 -3.29 16.78
CA THR A 75 -9.64 -2.72 17.59
C THR A 75 -8.95 -3.82 18.40
N VAL A 76 -7.62 -3.87 18.31
CA VAL A 76 -6.77 -4.76 19.08
C VAL A 76 -5.90 -3.96 20.06
N GLN A 77 -5.69 -4.55 21.24
CA GLN A 77 -4.81 -4.00 22.27
C GLN A 77 -3.37 -4.43 21.97
N CYS A 78 -2.51 -3.47 21.75
CA CYS A 78 -1.08 -3.65 21.57
C CYS A 78 -0.35 -3.26 22.88
N VAL A 79 0.98 -3.33 22.93
CA VAL A 79 1.68 -3.23 24.23
C VAL A 79 1.44 -1.87 24.90
N GLU A 80 1.56 -0.80 24.12
CA GLU A 80 1.45 0.60 24.60
C GLU A 80 0.33 1.39 23.89
N CYS A 81 -0.31 0.82 22.88
CA CYS A 81 -1.34 1.50 22.08
C CYS A 81 -2.43 0.53 21.62
N GLU A 82 -3.44 1.09 20.96
CA GLU A 82 -4.45 0.35 20.22
C GLU A 82 -4.20 0.53 18.72
N ALA A 83 -4.60 -0.48 17.95
CA ALA A 83 -4.61 -0.41 16.49
C ALA A 83 -5.87 -1.10 15.94
N ILE A 84 -6.26 -0.73 14.73
CA ILE A 84 -7.30 -1.44 14.00
C ILE A 84 -6.64 -2.62 13.31
N ASN A 85 -7.06 -3.85 13.63
CA ASN A 85 -6.69 -5.03 12.87
C ASN A 85 -7.59 -5.13 11.63
N VAL A 86 -7.05 -4.73 10.49
CA VAL A 86 -7.77 -4.57 9.23
C VAL A 86 -8.26 -5.93 8.74
N THR A 87 -9.57 -6.05 8.54
CA THR A 87 -10.23 -7.22 7.92
C THR A 87 -10.66 -6.95 6.49
N SER A 88 -10.90 -5.68 6.14
CA SER A 88 -11.15 -5.22 4.78
C SER A 88 -10.51 -3.86 4.58
N ILE A 89 -9.95 -3.63 3.39
CA ILE A 89 -9.38 -2.36 2.98
C ILE A 89 -9.66 -2.18 1.49
N GLU A 90 -10.23 -1.04 1.14
CA GLU A 90 -10.56 -0.67 -0.24
C GLU A 90 -10.07 0.75 -0.52
N ILE A 91 -9.55 1.00 -1.73
CA ILE A 91 -9.22 2.36 -2.16
C ILE A 91 -10.52 3.14 -2.33
N SER A 92 -10.54 4.38 -1.82
CA SER A 92 -11.67 5.27 -1.88
C SER A 92 -11.34 6.52 -2.71
N ASP A 93 -12.26 6.97 -3.54
CA ASP A 93 -12.17 8.19 -4.33
C ASP A 93 -13.05 9.34 -3.79
N ASP A 94 -13.77 9.12 -2.67
CA ASP A 94 -14.72 10.06 -2.06
C ASP A 94 -14.05 11.04 -1.05
N CYS A 95 -12.79 11.38 -1.26
CA CYS A 95 -12.13 12.41 -0.47
C CYS A 95 -12.73 13.80 -0.75
N GLN A 96 -12.75 14.65 0.27
CA GLN A 96 -13.32 15.99 0.19
C GLN A 96 -12.37 17.00 -0.50
N ILE A 97 -11.08 16.70 -0.54
CA ILE A 97 -10.01 17.56 -1.09
C ILE A 97 -9.22 16.81 -2.17
N PRO A 98 -9.81 16.56 -3.35
CA PRO A 98 -9.08 15.95 -4.46
C PRO A 98 -8.02 16.90 -5.02
N VAL A 99 -6.89 16.34 -5.45
CA VAL A 99 -5.84 17.09 -6.12
C VAL A 99 -6.24 17.39 -7.57
N ASN A 100 -5.72 18.49 -8.12
CA ASN A 100 -5.96 18.85 -9.52
C ASN A 100 -4.77 18.45 -10.40
N CYS A 101 -4.90 17.33 -11.10
CA CYS A 101 -3.87 16.79 -11.99
C CYS A 101 -3.78 17.58 -13.30
N PHE A 102 -2.56 17.66 -13.86
CA PHE A 102 -2.37 18.31 -15.16
C PHE A 102 -2.93 17.48 -16.32
N VAL A 103 -2.85 16.15 -16.20
CA VAL A 103 -3.38 15.16 -17.15
C VAL A 103 -4.06 14.07 -16.33
N ASP A 104 -5.07 13.44 -16.93
CA ASP A 104 -5.69 12.23 -16.39
C ASP A 104 -4.63 11.13 -16.19
N PRO A 105 -4.48 10.57 -14.98
CA PRO A 105 -3.47 9.56 -14.69
C PRO A 105 -3.65 8.28 -15.53
N CYS A 106 -4.88 7.89 -15.86
CA CYS A 106 -5.16 6.74 -16.72
C CYS A 106 -4.82 6.98 -18.19
N PHE A 107 -4.59 8.23 -18.61
CA PHE A 107 -4.10 8.53 -19.96
C PHE A 107 -2.57 8.43 -20.08
N MET A 108 -1.85 8.56 -18.96
CA MET A 108 -0.39 8.60 -18.92
C MET A 108 0.23 7.29 -18.42
N SER A 109 -0.59 6.31 -18.05
CA SER A 109 -0.18 5.02 -17.50
C SER A 109 -0.83 3.89 -18.29
N GLU A 110 -0.11 2.77 -18.42
CA GLU A 110 -0.61 1.55 -19.05
C GLU A 110 -0.23 0.32 -18.23
N CYS A 111 -1.16 -0.63 -18.09
CA CYS A 111 -0.89 -1.93 -17.46
C CYS A 111 -0.49 -2.97 -18.52
N THR A 112 0.79 -3.03 -18.85
CA THR A 112 1.28 -3.95 -19.90
C THR A 112 1.15 -5.42 -19.48
N SER A 113 1.30 -5.72 -18.18
CA SER A 113 1.18 -7.07 -17.64
C SER A 113 -0.23 -7.64 -17.75
N ASN A 114 -1.25 -6.78 -17.69
CA ASN A 114 -2.65 -7.16 -17.77
C ASN A 114 -3.40 -6.17 -18.70
N PRO A 115 -3.36 -6.38 -20.03
CA PRO A 115 -3.99 -5.47 -20.98
C PRO A 115 -5.52 -5.39 -20.87
N ASP A 116 -6.14 -6.39 -20.25
CA ASP A 116 -7.58 -6.45 -20.01
C ASP A 116 -7.99 -5.74 -18.70
N ALA A 117 -7.03 -5.21 -17.94
CA ALA A 117 -7.32 -4.48 -16.71
C ALA A 117 -7.95 -3.11 -17.00
N GLU A 118 -8.96 -2.76 -16.22
CA GLU A 118 -9.64 -1.48 -16.30
C GLU A 118 -8.92 -0.46 -15.41
N CYS A 119 -8.60 0.71 -15.97
CA CYS A 119 -7.96 1.79 -15.22
C CYS A 119 -9.01 2.73 -14.64
N GLU A 120 -8.91 3.02 -13.36
CA GLU A 120 -9.68 4.02 -12.64
C GLU A 120 -8.76 5.14 -12.11
N ALA A 121 -9.10 6.37 -12.45
CA ALA A 121 -8.32 7.53 -12.04
C ALA A 121 -8.76 7.98 -10.64
N ASN A 122 -7.82 7.99 -9.69
CA ASN A 122 -8.06 8.45 -8.33
C ASN A 122 -7.26 9.72 -8.03
N TYR A 123 -7.94 10.71 -7.45
CA TYR A 123 -7.43 12.07 -7.24
C TYR A 123 -7.21 12.39 -5.75
N CYS A 124 -7.32 11.40 -4.86
CA CYS A 124 -7.16 11.60 -3.43
C CYS A 124 -5.69 11.56 -3.03
N GLY A 125 -5.17 12.70 -2.60
CA GLY A 125 -3.77 12.88 -2.16
C GLY A 125 -2.74 12.86 -3.29
N GLY A 126 -3.11 12.40 -4.49
CA GLY A 126 -2.21 12.27 -5.63
C GLY A 126 -2.98 11.98 -6.93
N CYS A 127 -2.24 11.90 -8.04
CA CYS A 127 -2.77 11.55 -9.36
C CYS A 127 -2.49 10.06 -9.61
N TRP A 128 -3.41 9.19 -9.18
CA TRP A 128 -3.22 7.75 -9.20
C TRP A 128 -3.97 7.11 -10.38
N ALA A 129 -3.32 6.15 -11.03
CA ALA A 129 -3.93 5.24 -11.99
C ALA A 129 -4.04 3.88 -11.32
N ASP A 130 -5.23 3.55 -10.83
CA ASP A 130 -5.52 2.27 -10.20
C ASP A 130 -6.04 1.31 -11.26
N TYR A 131 -5.65 0.04 -11.20
CA TYR A 131 -6.05 -0.94 -12.19
C TYR A 131 -6.78 -2.10 -11.53
N TYR A 132 -7.88 -2.50 -12.16
CA TYR A 132 -8.76 -3.54 -11.66
C TYR A 132 -8.93 -4.64 -12.70
N LEU A 133 -8.91 -5.90 -12.24
CA LEU A 133 -9.21 -7.05 -13.07
C LEU A 133 -10.26 -7.90 -12.38
N ASN A 134 -11.49 -7.90 -12.93
CA ASN A 134 -12.67 -8.52 -12.29
C ASN A 134 -12.96 -7.92 -10.89
N ASP A 135 -12.93 -6.60 -10.77
CA ASP A 135 -13.15 -5.83 -9.53
C ASP A 135 -12.05 -6.00 -8.44
N ASP A 136 -11.04 -6.83 -8.67
CA ASP A 136 -9.88 -6.94 -7.79
C ASP A 136 -8.83 -5.90 -8.18
N LEU A 137 -8.38 -5.10 -7.19
CA LEU A 137 -7.22 -4.20 -7.37
C LEU A 137 -6.00 -5.05 -7.70
N ILE A 138 -5.39 -4.78 -8.85
CA ILE A 138 -4.14 -5.42 -9.25
C ILE A 138 -3.02 -4.40 -9.24
N ASN A 139 -1.86 -4.84 -8.78
CA ASN A 139 -0.65 -4.06 -8.97
C ASN A 139 -0.22 -4.22 -10.43
N CYS A 140 -0.61 -3.23 -11.24
CA CYS A 140 -0.08 -3.03 -12.57
C CYS A 140 1.32 -2.46 -12.45
N GLY A 141 2.24 -3.31 -12.01
CA GLY A 141 3.64 -3.02 -12.11
C GLY A 141 3.92 -2.58 -13.54
N LEU A 142 4.51 -1.40 -13.71
CA LEU A 142 5.87 -1.49 -14.21
C LEU A 142 6.53 -2.42 -13.21
N SER A 143 6.79 -3.67 -13.57
CA SER A 143 7.58 -4.54 -12.72
C SER A 143 8.95 -3.86 -12.56
N MET A 144 9.08 -2.97 -11.59
CA MET A 144 10.37 -2.70 -10.99
C MET A 144 10.82 -3.91 -10.17
N ASP A 145 9.93 -4.87 -9.96
CA ASP A 145 10.23 -6.21 -9.44
C ASP A 145 10.65 -7.21 -10.53
N CYS A 146 10.94 -6.76 -11.76
CA CYS A 146 11.68 -7.53 -12.77
C CYS A 146 12.00 -6.63 -13.98
N VAL A 147 12.73 -5.53 -13.76
CA VAL A 147 13.39 -4.88 -14.90
C VAL A 147 14.49 -5.82 -15.33
N ASP A 148 14.37 -6.42 -16.51
CA ASP A 148 15.45 -7.19 -17.09
C ASP A 148 16.60 -6.24 -17.44
N LEU A 149 17.69 -6.34 -16.68
CA LEU A 149 18.89 -5.53 -16.85
C LEU A 149 19.82 -6.11 -17.93
N THR A 150 19.37 -7.09 -18.70
CA THR A 150 20.12 -7.65 -19.83
C THR A 150 20.56 -6.58 -20.81
N GLY A 151 21.88 -6.44 -20.95
CA GLY A 151 22.49 -5.52 -21.91
C GLY A 151 22.62 -4.08 -21.41
N ILE A 152 22.26 -3.79 -20.16
CA ILE A 152 22.53 -2.50 -19.53
C ILE A 152 23.97 -2.47 -19.01
N ASP A 153 24.71 -1.42 -19.37
CA ASP A 153 26.10 -1.22 -18.94
C ASP A 153 26.16 -0.20 -17.79
N PHE A 154 26.36 -0.68 -16.57
CA PHE A 154 26.54 0.16 -15.37
C PHE A 154 27.97 0.70 -15.23
N GLY A 155 28.80 0.57 -16.26
CA GLY A 155 30.15 1.07 -16.32
C GLY A 155 31.20 0.07 -15.84
N SER A 156 32.47 0.39 -16.11
CA SER A 156 33.61 -0.53 -15.90
C SER A 156 34.14 -0.60 -14.46
N CYS A 157 33.33 -0.26 -13.47
CA CYS A 157 33.70 -0.35 -12.06
C CYS A 157 33.16 -1.66 -11.47
N ASP A 158 33.83 -2.20 -10.44
CA ASP A 158 33.42 -3.44 -9.78
C ASP A 158 32.76 -3.19 -8.40
N MET A 159 31.96 -2.12 -8.26
CA MET A 159 31.19 -1.90 -7.02
C MET A 159 29.94 -2.77 -7.04
N ALA A 160 29.65 -3.48 -5.95
CA ALA A 160 28.39 -4.21 -5.82
C ALA A 160 27.22 -3.22 -5.78
N LEU A 161 26.37 -3.26 -6.82
CA LEU A 161 25.17 -2.42 -6.93
C LEU A 161 23.96 -3.11 -6.29
N GLY A 162 23.91 -4.44 -6.33
CA GLY A 162 22.88 -5.24 -5.66
C GLY A 162 22.54 -6.52 -6.44
N THR A 163 21.37 -7.07 -6.16
CA THR A 163 20.78 -8.19 -6.93
C THR A 163 19.80 -7.62 -7.95
N GLY A 164 19.81 -8.14 -9.18
CA GLY A 164 18.83 -7.77 -10.21
C GLY A 164 18.52 -8.93 -11.16
N TRP A 165 17.51 -8.76 -12.00
CA TRP A 165 17.07 -9.77 -12.97
C TRP A 165 17.83 -9.62 -14.30
N ILE A 166 18.48 -10.68 -14.77
CA ILE A 166 19.23 -10.74 -16.04
C ILE A 166 18.92 -12.08 -16.73
N ASN A 167 18.46 -12.04 -17.99
CA ASN A 167 18.22 -13.22 -18.83
C ASN A 167 17.46 -14.34 -18.10
N ASP A 168 16.29 -14.02 -17.56
CA ASP A 168 15.43 -14.97 -16.82
C ASP A 168 16.06 -15.55 -15.54
N ASN A 169 17.06 -14.88 -14.95
CA ASN A 169 17.71 -15.30 -13.71
C ASN A 169 18.07 -14.12 -12.80
N CYS A 170 18.10 -14.35 -11.50
CA CYS A 170 18.65 -13.39 -10.54
C CYS A 170 20.17 -13.46 -10.51
N GLU A 171 20.81 -12.31 -10.69
CA GLU A 171 22.26 -12.18 -10.67
C GLU A 171 22.72 -11.04 -9.75
N TYR A 172 23.94 -11.16 -9.24
CA TYR A 172 24.62 -10.05 -8.58
C TYR A 172 25.21 -9.13 -9.63
N ILE A 173 24.84 -7.85 -9.57
CA ILE A 173 25.24 -6.85 -10.55
C ILE A 173 26.25 -5.91 -9.89
N SER A 174 27.34 -5.65 -10.62
CA SER A 174 28.35 -4.68 -10.25
C SER A 174 28.49 -3.59 -11.30
N GLY A 175 28.90 -2.40 -10.89
CA GLY A 175 29.07 -1.26 -11.77
C GLY A 175 29.62 -0.03 -11.05
N CYS A 176 29.47 1.13 -11.68
CA CYS A 176 29.87 2.42 -11.15
C CYS A 176 28.72 3.15 -10.45
N ASP A 177 27.49 3.05 -10.98
CA ASP A 177 26.29 3.76 -10.52
C ASP A 177 25.03 2.99 -10.95
N TRP A 178 23.88 3.29 -10.33
CA TRP A 178 22.56 2.77 -10.72
C TRP A 178 21.95 3.54 -11.90
N VAL A 179 22.61 4.62 -12.34
CA VAL A 179 22.20 5.42 -13.48
C VAL A 179 22.94 4.98 -14.74
N ALA A 180 22.22 4.49 -15.74
CA ALA A 180 22.74 4.12 -17.06
C ALA A 180 21.95 4.84 -18.16
N ASP A 181 22.63 5.38 -19.17
CA ASP A 181 22.01 6.13 -20.28
C ASP A 181 21.01 7.23 -19.85
N SER A 182 21.25 7.87 -18.69
CA SER A 182 20.39 8.89 -18.06
C SER A 182 19.07 8.38 -17.49
N VAL A 183 18.94 7.06 -17.29
CA VAL A 183 17.81 6.41 -16.61
C VAL A 183 18.30 5.90 -15.25
N ASP A 184 17.51 6.13 -14.20
CA ASP A 184 17.80 5.67 -12.83
C ASP A 184 17.16 4.30 -12.60
N TYR A 185 18.00 3.28 -12.42
CA TYR A 185 17.59 1.89 -12.19
C TYR A 185 17.64 1.50 -10.72
N THR A 186 17.78 2.43 -9.78
CA THR A 186 17.90 2.11 -8.34
C THR A 186 16.77 1.19 -7.86
N ALA A 187 15.56 1.41 -8.35
CA ALA A 187 14.38 0.63 -7.99
C ALA A 187 14.29 -0.76 -8.66
N ALA A 188 15.17 -1.08 -9.61
CA ALA A 188 15.24 -2.39 -10.27
C ALA A 188 16.08 -3.43 -9.48
N PHE A 189 16.65 -3.03 -8.35
CA PHE A 189 17.53 -3.88 -7.54
C PHE A 189 16.81 -4.36 -6.28
N PHE A 190 16.97 -5.64 -6.00
CA PHE A 190 16.42 -6.30 -4.81
C PHE A 190 17.40 -6.23 -3.63
N ASN A 191 16.87 -6.33 -2.41
CA ASN A 191 17.71 -6.33 -1.21
C ASN A 191 18.47 -7.65 -1.03
N SER A 192 17.96 -8.75 -1.62
CA SER A 192 18.56 -10.07 -1.50
C SER A 192 18.32 -10.94 -2.75
N MET A 193 19.01 -12.08 -2.81
CA MET A 193 18.78 -13.09 -3.85
C MET A 193 17.45 -13.82 -3.65
N ASP A 194 17.00 -13.95 -2.40
CA ASP A 194 15.74 -14.59 -2.07
C ASP A 194 14.57 -13.70 -2.54
N ASP A 195 14.65 -12.38 -2.26
CA ASP A 195 13.69 -11.36 -2.69
C ASP A 195 13.53 -11.28 -4.22
N CYS A 196 14.55 -11.69 -4.98
CA CYS A 196 14.54 -11.64 -6.44
C CYS A 196 13.91 -12.92 -7.06
N ILE A 197 13.95 -14.04 -6.35
CA ILE A 197 13.47 -15.35 -6.83
C ILE A 197 12.00 -15.60 -6.42
N GLU A 198 11.51 -14.86 -5.44
CA GLU A 198 10.14 -14.90 -4.92
C GLU A 198 9.14 -14.16 -5.82
#